data_AF-A0A929HA08-F1
#
_entry.id   AF-A0A929HA08-F1
#
_cell.length_a   1.000
_cell.length_b   1.000
_cell.length_c   1.000
_cell.angle_alpha   90.00
_cell.angle_beta   90.00
_cell.angle_gamma   90.00
#
_symmetry.space_group_name_H-M   'P 1'
#
loop_
_entity.id
_entity.type
_entity.pdbx_description
1 polymer ?
#
loop_
_entity_poly.entity_id
_entity_poly.type
_entity_poly.pdbx_seq_one_letter_code
_entity_poly.pdbx_strand_id
1 'polypeptide(L)' 'GKRTDHYNFATRNAASMTPTIKFYGPDGQELVPEIFGYSSPDYWGHYLEQSINRAVATLRNSS' A
#
# COMPACT_ATOMS: atom_id res chain seq x y z
N GLY A 1 8.29 16.64 -0.51
CA GLY A 1 8.80 15.58 -1.42
C GLY A 1 9.63 16.19 -2.54
N LYS A 2 10.47 15.39 -3.21
CA LYS A 2 11.28 15.81 -4.38
C LYS A 2 10.59 15.34 -5.67
N ARG A 3 10.53 16.20 -6.71
CA ARG A 3 9.98 15.84 -8.03
C ARG A 3 10.71 14.62 -8.61
N THR A 4 9.96 13.70 -9.20
CA THR A 4 10.44 12.45 -9.81
C THR A 4 9.47 12.02 -10.92
N ASP A 5 9.90 11.13 -11.81
CA ASP A 5 9.01 10.44 -12.75
C ASP A 5 8.40 9.16 -12.14
N HIS A 6 7.46 8.55 -12.87
CA HIS A 6 6.73 7.36 -12.44
C HIS A 6 7.63 6.14 -12.23
N TYR A 7 8.61 5.93 -13.11
CA TYR A 7 9.51 4.77 -13.03
C TYR A 7 10.35 4.86 -11.76
N ASN A 8 11.00 6.00 -11.54
CA ASN A 8 11.81 6.25 -10.37
C ASN A 8 10.98 6.21 -9.08
N PHE A 9 9.72 6.66 -9.13
CA PHE A 9 8.81 6.53 -7.99
C PHE A 9 8.49 5.06 -7.68
N ALA A 10 8.09 4.27 -8.68
CA ALA A 10 7.76 2.86 -8.50
C ALA A 10 8.96 2.05 -7.98
N THR A 11 10.14 2.25 -8.57
CA THR A 11 11.39 1.58 -8.13
C THR A 11 11.73 1.91 -6.68
N ARG A 12 11.63 3.19 -6.27
CA ARG A 12 11.89 3.60 -4.88
C ARG A 12 10.91 2.99 -3.88
N ASN A 13 9.70 2.67 -4.32
CA ASN A 13 8.66 2.04 -3.51
C ASN A 13 8.60 0.53 -3.69
N ALA A 14 9.58 -0.10 -4.36
CA ALA A 14 9.61 -1.53 -4.67
C ALA A 14 8.34 -2.06 -5.39
N ALA A 15 7.63 -1.20 -6.13
CA ALA A 15 6.43 -1.59 -6.87
C ALA A 15 6.81 -2.21 -8.23
N SER A 16 7.20 -3.49 -8.23
CA SER A 16 7.66 -4.23 -9.41
C SER A 16 6.58 -5.05 -10.11
N MET A 17 5.37 -5.17 -9.52
CA MET A 17 4.23 -5.90 -10.07
C MET A 17 3.01 -5.00 -10.13
N THR A 18 2.01 -5.37 -10.93
CA THR A 18 0.78 -4.58 -11.08
C THR A 18 -0.49 -5.42 -10.91
N PRO A 19 -1.51 -4.90 -10.22
CA PRO A 19 -1.44 -3.75 -9.32
C PRO A 19 -0.59 -4.02 -8.07
N THR A 20 0.08 -2.98 -7.55
CA THR A 20 0.67 -2.94 -6.19
C THR A 20 0.00 -1.82 -5.42
N ILE A 21 -0.50 -2.12 -4.22
CA ILE A 21 -1.11 -1.12 -3.32
C ILE A 21 -0.33 -1.09 -2.01
N LYS A 22 0.10 0.11 -1.59
CA LYS A 22 0.81 0.37 -0.34
C LYS A 22 0.09 1.45 0.46
N PHE A 23 0.06 1.31 1.79
CA PHE A 23 -0.53 2.28 2.70
C PHE A 23 0.58 2.87 3.57
N TYR A 24 0.71 4.20 3.57
CA TYR A 24 1.77 4.90 4.29
C TYR A 24 1.22 5.77 5.42
N GLY A 25 1.95 5.80 6.54
CA GLY A 25 1.74 6.74 7.64
C GLY A 25 2.30 8.14 7.34
N PRO A 26 2.10 9.12 8.24
CA PRO A 26 2.58 10.49 8.06
C PRO A 26 4.11 10.60 8.04
N ASP A 27 4.81 9.60 8.56
CA ASP A 27 6.28 9.47 8.54
C ASP A 27 6.81 8.77 7.27
N GLY A 28 5.92 8.31 6.40
CA GLY A 28 6.27 7.57 5.18
C GLY A 28 6.58 6.08 5.41
N GLN A 29 6.29 5.53 6.60
CA GLN A 29 6.40 4.09 6.84
C GLN A 29 5.15 3.34 6.39
N GLU A 30 5.33 2.11 5.89
CA GLU A 30 4.22 1.24 5.51
C GLU A 30 3.44 0.81 6.75
N LEU A 31 2.11 1.03 6.74
CA LEU A 31 1.22 0.70 7.86
C LEU A 31 0.78 -0.77 7.87
N VAL A 32 0.77 -1.39 6.69
CA VAL A 32 0.39 -2.78 6.45
C VAL A 32 1.19 -3.34 5.27
N PRO A 33 1.33 -4.68 5.17
CA PRO A 33 1.94 -5.30 4.00
C PRO A 33 1.27 -4.87 2.70
N GLU A 34 2.07 -4.72 1.64
CA GLU A 34 1.57 -4.37 0.32
C GLU A 34 0.63 -5.44 -0.26
N ILE A 35 -0.32 -5.00 -1.08
CA ILE A 35 -1.22 -5.91 -1.82
C ILE A 35 -0.67 -6.08 -3.23
N PHE A 36 -0.36 -7.32 -3.61
CA PHE A 36 -0.08 -7.71 -4.99
C PHE A 36 -1.38 -8.12 -5.70
N GLY A 37 -1.53 -7.70 -6.95
CA GLY A 37 -2.71 -7.95 -7.80
C GLY A 37 -2.98 -9.39 -8.22
N TYR A 38 -2.39 -10.38 -7.55
CA TYR A 38 -2.66 -11.80 -7.77
C TYR A 38 -3.71 -12.31 -6.80
N SER A 39 -4.90 -11.70 -6.80
CA SER A 39 -6.06 -12.25 -6.10
C SER A 39 -7.17 -12.49 -7.11
N SER A 40 -7.89 -13.61 -7.00
CA SER A 40 -9.13 -13.81 -7.75
C SER A 40 -9.97 -12.53 -7.67
N PRO A 41 -10.55 -12.03 -8.78
CA PRO A 41 -11.43 -10.86 -8.76
C PRO A 41 -12.46 -10.89 -7.63
N ASP A 42 -12.92 -12.09 -7.26
CA ASP A 42 -13.89 -12.34 -6.19
C ASP A 42 -13.44 -11.88 -4.80
N TYR A 43 -12.13 -11.91 -4.52
CA TYR A 43 -11.60 -11.59 -3.19
C TYR A 43 -10.93 -10.22 -3.12
N TRP A 44 -10.66 -9.57 -4.25
CA TRP A 44 -9.92 -8.31 -4.30
C TRP A 44 -10.55 -7.21 -3.43
N GLY A 45 -11.88 -7.03 -3.52
CA GLY A 45 -12.60 -6.03 -2.74
C GLY A 45 -12.45 -6.24 -1.23
N HIS A 46 -12.63 -7.50 -0.80
CA HIS A 46 -12.49 -7.86 0.62
C HIS A 46 -11.06 -7.70 1.12
N TYR A 47 -10.04 -8.11 0.35
CA TYR A 47 -8.64 -7.90 0.73
C TYR A 47 -8.29 -6.40 0.85
N LEU A 48 -8.76 -5.59 -0.09
CA LEU A 48 -8.54 -4.15 -0.05
C LEU A 48 -9.18 -3.52 1.20
N GLU A 49 -10.42 -3.87 1.49
CA GLU A 49 -11.15 -3.38 2.66
C GLU A 49 -10.44 -3.79 3.97
N GLN A 50 -9.99 -5.05 4.08
CA GLN A 50 -9.23 -5.52 5.24
C GLN A 50 -7.93 -4.73 5.44
N SER A 51 -7.18 -4.48 4.37
CA SER A 51 -5.94 -3.70 4.44
C SER A 51 -6.18 -2.24 4.84
N ILE A 52 -7.26 -1.61 4.35
CA ILE A 52 -7.67 -0.27 4.76
C ILE A 52 -7.99 -0.25 6.26
N ASN A 53 -8.85 -1.16 6.73
CA ASN A 53 -9.24 -1.23 8.13
C ASN A 53 -8.05 -1.44 9.05
N ARG A 54 -7.11 -2.31 8.65
CA ARG A 54 -5.88 -2.56 9.39
C ARG A 54 -4.95 -1.35 9.38
N ALA A 55 -4.79 -0.66 8.25
CA ALA A 55 -3.97 0.56 8.18
C ALA A 55 -4.50 1.66 9.10
N VAL A 56 -5.83 1.86 9.14
CA VAL A 56 -6.47 2.81 10.05
C VAL A 56 -6.24 2.41 11.52
N ALA A 57 -6.37 1.13 11.85
CA ALA A 57 -6.10 0.64 13.20
C ALA A 57 -4.62 0.83 13.60
N THR A 58 -3.67 0.53 12.72
CA THR A 58 -2.24 0.79 12.94
C THR A 58 -2.00 2.26 13.21
N LEU A 59 -2.52 3.15 12.35
CA LEU A 59 -2.32 4.59 12.48
C LEU A 59 -2.81 5.14 13.83
N ARG A 60 -3.97 4.66 14.31
CA ARG A 60 -4.53 5.06 15.60
C ARG A 60 -3.71 4.57 16.80
N ASN A 61 -3.06 3.42 16.69
CA ASN A 61 -2.23 2.85 17.74
C ASN A 61 -0.80 3.43 17.77
N SER A 62 -0.39 4.12 16.70
CA SER A 62 0.92 4.79 16.59
C SER A 62 0.88 6.28 16.96
N SER A 63 -0.30 6.80 17.33
CA SER A 63 -0.53 8.18 17.81
C SER A 63 -0.61 8.19 19.34
#